data_AF-U5CYH8-F1
#
_entry.id   AF-U5CYH8-F1
#
_cell.length_a   1.000
_cell.length_b   1.000
_cell.length_c   1.000
_cell.angle_alpha   90.00
_cell.angle_beta   90.00
_cell.angle_gamma   90.00
#
_symmetry.space_group_name_H-M   'P 1'
#
loop_
_entity.id
_entity.type
_entity.pdbx_description
1 polymer ?
#
loop_
_entity_poly.entity_id
_entity_poly.type
_entity_poly.pdbx_seq_one_letter_code
_entity_poly.pdbx_strand_id
1 'polypeptide(L)'
;MFNKLFGKPKQDTTPLATLDKLNETLEMLEKKEKVLQKKVAAEVEKAKEFTRAKNKRAAIQCLKRKRLYEAQVEQLGNFQLRIHDQMIMLEGAKATTETVDALRTGAAAMKAMQKAT
;
A
#
# COMPACT_ATOMS: atom_id res chain seq x y z
N MET A 1 17.51 -35.29 16.05
CA MET A 1 18.24 -33.99 16.09
C MET A 1 18.19 -33.37 14.71
N PHE A 2 17.23 -32.47 14.43
CA PHE A 2 17.10 -31.77 13.16
C PHE A 2 16.90 -30.29 13.46
N ASN A 3 17.94 -29.47 13.26
CA ASN A 3 17.88 -28.04 13.58
C ASN A 3 18.75 -27.21 12.62
N LYS A 4 18.56 -27.35 11.30
CA LYS A 4 19.33 -26.57 10.31
C LYS A 4 18.74 -26.57 8.89
N LEU A 5 17.46 -26.20 8.74
CA LEU A 5 16.93 -25.77 7.44
C LEU A 5 15.96 -24.61 7.69
N PHE A 6 16.13 -23.52 6.93
CA PHE A 6 15.45 -22.23 6.99
C PHE A 6 16.06 -21.16 7.91
N GLY A 7 17.24 -20.67 7.52
CA GLY A 7 17.64 -19.30 7.77
C GLY A 7 17.90 -18.61 6.43
N LYS A 8 16.90 -17.89 5.88
CA LYS A 8 17.22 -16.85 4.90
C LYS A 8 18.01 -15.77 5.65
N PRO A 9 19.08 -15.19 5.06
CA PRO A 9 19.74 -14.05 5.67
C PRO A 9 18.69 -12.98 5.93
N LYS A 10 18.64 -12.45 7.17
CA LYS A 10 17.84 -11.27 7.49
C LYS A 10 18.32 -10.18 6.56
N GLN A 11 17.54 -9.89 5.53
CA GLN A 11 17.75 -8.71 4.71
C GLN A 11 17.47 -7.55 5.65
N ASP A 12 18.51 -6.76 5.97
CA ASP A 12 18.41 -5.59 6.83
C ASP A 12 17.47 -4.58 6.17
N THR A 13 16.19 -4.76 6.47
CA THR A 13 15.09 -3.94 5.99
C THR A 13 15.03 -2.77 6.95
N THR A 14 15.76 -1.70 6.61
CA THR A 14 15.65 -0.47 7.37
C THR A 14 14.22 0.07 7.24
N PRO A 15 13.69 0.76 8.26
CA PRO A 15 12.37 1.38 8.18
C PRO A 15 12.23 2.31 6.97
N LEU A 16 13.30 3.03 6.61
CA LEU A 16 13.32 3.90 5.42
C LEU A 16 13.18 3.10 4.12
N ALA A 17 14.01 2.07 3.91
CA ALA A 17 13.91 1.23 2.71
C ALA A 17 12.55 0.52 2.60
N THR A 18 11.91 0.23 3.74
CA THR A 18 10.57 -0.35 3.79
C THR A 18 9.49 0.66 3.40
N LEU A 19 9.59 1.91 3.88
CA LEU A 19 8.67 2.99 3.50
C LEU A 19 8.77 3.33 2.02
N ASP A 20 9.99 3.41 1.47
CA ASP A 20 10.21 3.64 0.04
C ASP A 20 9.54 2.53 -0.79
N LYS A 21 9.67 1.27 -0.35
CA LYS A 21 9.04 0.16 -1.05
C LYS A 21 7.52 0.19 -1.01
N LEU A 22 6.95 0.61 0.12
CA LEU A 22 5.50 0.79 0.27
C LEU A 22 4.99 1.91 -0.65
N ASN A 23 5.69 3.04 -0.73
CA ASN A 23 5.38 4.14 -1.63
C ASN A 23 5.42 3.73 -3.11
N GLU A 24 6.49 3.05 -3.55
CA GLU A 24 6.57 2.51 -4.93
C GLU A 24 5.38 1.59 -5.25
N THR A 25 5.01 0.74 -4.28
CA THR A 25 3.90 -0.20 -4.45
C THR A 25 2.57 0.53 -4.52
N LEU A 26 2.36 1.55 -3.67
CA LEU A 26 1.18 2.40 -3.69
C LEU A 26 1.03 3.11 -5.04
N GLU A 27 2.09 3.74 -5.54
CA GLU A 27 2.08 4.44 -6.84
C GLU A 27 1.72 3.48 -7.99
N MET A 28 2.23 2.24 -7.95
CA MET A 28 1.87 1.22 -8.93
C MET A 28 0.39 0.84 -8.86
N LEU A 29 -0.18 0.68 -7.67
CA LEU A 29 -1.60 0.37 -7.48
C LEU A 29 -2.47 1.51 -7.99
N GLU A 30 -2.15 2.76 -7.67
CA GLU A 30 -2.86 3.96 -8.17
C GLU A 30 -2.82 4.05 -9.70
N LYS A 31 -1.66 3.79 -10.32
CA LYS A 31 -1.55 3.75 -11.79
C LYS A 31 -2.46 2.68 -12.40
N LYS A 32 -2.48 1.48 -11.81
CA LYS A 32 -3.36 0.38 -12.25
C LYS A 32 -4.84 0.73 -12.07
N GLU A 33 -5.20 1.33 -10.95
CA GLU A 33 -6.56 1.78 -10.67
C GLU A 33 -7.04 2.80 -11.70
N LYS A 34 -6.23 3.84 -11.98
CA LYS A 34 -6.53 4.86 -13.00
C LYS A 34 -6.75 4.24 -14.39
N VAL A 35 -5.97 3.22 -14.76
CA VAL A 35 -6.17 2.48 -16.03
C VAL A 35 -7.50 1.73 -16.03
N LEU A 36 -7.85 1.07 -14.92
CA LEU A 36 -9.13 0.35 -14.82
C LEU A 36 -10.33 1.31 -14.81
N GLN A 37 -10.26 2.45 -14.13
CA GLN A 37 -11.30 3.49 -14.17
C GLN A 37 -11.53 4.00 -15.59
N LYS A 38 -10.46 4.21 -16.39
CA LYS A 38 -10.57 4.54 -17.82
C LYS A 38 -11.29 3.44 -18.61
N LYS A 39 -11.00 2.16 -18.32
CA LYS A 39 -11.71 1.03 -18.95
C LYS A 39 -13.18 0.95 -18.55
N VAL A 40 -13.52 1.25 -17.29
CA VAL A 40 -14.91 1.37 -16.82
C VAL A 40 -15.65 2.42 -17.64
N ALA A 41 -15.09 3.63 -17.75
CA ALA A 41 -15.68 4.71 -18.53
C ALA A 41 -15.86 4.33 -20.02
N ALA A 42 -14.85 3.69 -20.62
CA ALA A 42 -14.93 3.23 -22.00
C ALA A 42 -16.03 2.17 -22.24
N GLU A 43 -16.21 1.22 -21.32
CA GLU A 43 -17.30 0.24 -21.43
C GLU A 43 -18.69 0.86 -21.23
N VAL A 44 -18.80 1.93 -20.43
CA VAL A 44 -20.04 2.72 -20.32
C VAL A 44 -20.40 3.39 -21.64
N GLU A 45 -19.44 4.05 -22.30
CA GLU A 45 -19.70 4.71 -23.59
C GLU A 45 -20.06 3.68 -24.67
N LYS A 46 -19.35 2.57 -24.77
CA LYS A 46 -19.71 1.46 -25.68
C LYS A 46 -21.11 0.91 -25.39
N ALA A 47 -21.49 0.75 -24.12
CA ALA A 47 -22.82 0.29 -23.75
C ALA A 47 -23.91 1.27 -24.24
N LYS A 48 -23.68 2.58 -24.13
CA LYS A 48 -24.57 3.63 -24.65
C LYS A 48 -24.68 3.56 -26.17
N GLU A 49 -23.56 3.41 -26.88
CA GLU A 49 -23.52 3.26 -28.34
C GLU A 49 -24.33 2.04 -28.82
N PHE A 50 -24.10 0.87 -28.22
CA PHE A 50 -24.86 -0.33 -28.56
C PHE A 50 -26.35 -0.23 -28.22
N THR A 51 -26.69 0.51 -27.16
CA THR A 51 -28.09 0.80 -26.82
C THR A 51 -28.76 1.66 -27.89
N ARG A 52 -28.09 2.72 -28.36
CA ARG A 52 -28.57 3.58 -29.47
C ARG A 52 -28.73 2.77 -30.77
N ALA A 53 -27.81 1.85 -31.03
CA ALA A 53 -27.87 0.92 -32.15
C ALA A 53 -28.90 -0.22 -31.97
N LYS A 54 -29.71 -0.21 -30.90
CA LYS A 54 -30.69 -1.26 -30.53
C LYS A 54 -30.07 -2.65 -30.36
N ASN A 55 -28.76 -2.76 -30.19
CA ASN A 55 -28.04 -4.01 -29.97
C ASN A 55 -27.95 -4.32 -28.47
N LYS A 56 -29.06 -4.80 -27.90
CA LYS A 56 -29.18 -5.10 -26.46
C LYS A 56 -28.15 -6.12 -25.98
N ARG A 57 -27.83 -7.14 -26.79
CA ARG A 57 -26.88 -8.21 -26.41
C ARG A 57 -25.48 -7.65 -26.19
N ALA A 58 -25.00 -6.81 -27.12
CA ALA A 58 -23.69 -6.18 -27.00
C ALA A 58 -23.63 -5.18 -25.82
N ALA A 59 -24.69 -4.39 -25.62
CA ALA A 59 -24.77 -3.47 -24.48
C ALA A 59 -24.66 -4.21 -23.13
N ILE A 60 -25.38 -5.33 -22.97
CA ILE A 60 -25.29 -6.16 -21.74
C ILE A 60 -23.87 -6.71 -21.54
N GLN A 61 -23.18 -7.12 -22.60
CA GLN A 61 -21.79 -7.58 -22.49
C GLN A 61 -20.84 -6.47 -22.03
N CYS A 62 -21.01 -5.24 -22.53
CA CYS A 62 -20.27 -4.07 -22.03
C CYS A 62 -20.52 -3.85 -20.53
N LEU A 63 -21.78 -3.89 -20.09
CA LEU A 63 -22.12 -3.70 -18.67
C LEU A 63 -21.55 -4.82 -17.77
N LYS A 64 -21.48 -6.06 -18.25
CA LYS A 64 -20.80 -7.15 -17.52
C LYS A 64 -19.30 -6.87 -17.37
N ARG A 65 -18.63 -6.44 -18.43
CA ARG A 65 -17.19 -6.06 -18.37
C ARG A 65 -16.95 -4.86 -17.46
N LYS A 66 -17.80 -3.84 -17.53
CA LYS A 66 -17.81 -2.69 -16.60
C LYS A 66 -17.80 -3.18 -15.15
N ARG A 67 -18.74 -4.05 -14.78
CA ARG A 67 -18.86 -4.58 -13.41
C ARG A 67 -17.62 -5.35 -12.97
N LEU A 68 -17.00 -6.11 -13.86
CA LEU A 68 -15.74 -6.81 -13.57
C LEU A 68 -14.58 -5.84 -13.28
N TYR A 69 -14.46 -4.76 -14.06
CA TYR A 69 -13.44 -3.73 -13.80
C TYR A 69 -13.72 -2.95 -12.52
N GLU A 70 -14.99 -2.64 -12.21
CA GLU A 70 -15.36 -1.98 -10.94
C GLU A 70 -14.97 -2.82 -9.72
N ALA A 71 -15.21 -4.14 -9.76
CA ALA A 71 -14.78 -5.03 -8.69
C ALA A 71 -13.25 -5.06 -8.52
N GLN A 72 -12.49 -4.97 -9.61
CA GLN A 72 -11.03 -4.86 -9.53
C GLN A 72 -10.57 -3.52 -8.96
N VAL A 73 -11.24 -2.42 -9.31
CA VAL A 73 -10.96 -1.08 -8.73
C VAL A 73 -11.18 -1.10 -7.22
N GLU A 74 -12.30 -1.66 -6.76
CA GLU A 74 -12.59 -1.81 -5.33
C GLU A 74 -11.51 -2.63 -4.61
N GLN A 75 -11.10 -3.75 -5.21
CA GLN A 75 -10.04 -4.59 -4.65
C GLN A 75 -8.70 -3.83 -4.57
N LEU A 76 -8.36 -3.01 -5.58
CA LEU A 76 -7.16 -2.17 -5.54
C LEU A 76 -7.23 -1.12 -4.43
N GLY A 77 -8.39 -0.47 -4.23
CA GLY A 77 -8.60 0.45 -3.11
C GLY A 77 -8.36 -0.21 -1.75
N ASN A 78 -8.83 -1.45 -1.58
CA ASN A 78 -8.57 -2.24 -0.36
C ASN A 78 -7.09 -2.61 -0.17
N PHE A 79 -6.30 -2.72 -1.24
CA PHE A 79 -4.85 -2.91 -1.13
C PHE A 79 -4.14 -1.60 -0.78
N GLN A 80 -4.53 -0.48 -1.38
CA GLN A 80 -3.99 0.84 -1.09
C GLN A 80 -4.20 1.20 0.39
N LEU A 81 -5.42 1.00 0.93
CA LEU A 81 -5.71 1.25 2.35
C LEU A 81 -4.77 0.50 3.28
N ARG A 82 -4.54 -0.80 3.01
CA ARG A 82 -3.62 -1.62 3.81
C ARG A 82 -2.18 -1.14 3.74
N ILE A 83 -1.74 -0.62 2.59
CA ILE A 83 -0.40 -0.03 2.47
C ILE A 83 -0.31 1.26 3.28
N HIS A 84 -1.32 2.12 3.21
CA HIS A 84 -1.37 3.34 4.03
C HIS A 84 -1.34 3.04 5.53
N ASP A 85 -2.13 2.08 6.01
CA ASP A 85 -2.12 1.65 7.42
C ASP A 85 -0.72 1.17 7.85
N GLN A 86 -0.05 0.40 6.98
CA GLN A 86 1.30 -0.09 7.23
C GLN A 86 2.35 1.03 7.27
N MET A 87 2.21 2.06 6.41
CA MET A 87 3.07 3.24 6.42
C MET A 87 2.91 4.01 7.74
N ILE A 88 1.67 4.29 8.16
CA ILE A 88 1.37 4.97 9.42
C ILE A 88 1.98 4.21 10.61
N MET A 89 1.84 2.88 10.64
CA MET A 89 2.41 2.06 11.70
C MET A 89 3.95 2.15 11.74
N LEU A 90 4.62 2.14 10.58
CA LEU A 90 6.07 2.26 10.51
C LEU A 90 6.57 3.63 10.92
N GLU A 91 5.87 4.70 10.53
CA GLU A 91 6.17 6.06 10.94
C GLU A 91 6.02 6.23 12.46
N GLY A 92 4.96 5.68 13.05
CA GLY A 92 4.77 5.66 14.51
C GLY A 92 5.86 4.86 15.25
N ALA A 93 6.25 3.71 14.72
CA ALA A 93 7.34 2.91 15.28
C ALA A 93 8.69 3.64 15.20
N LYS A 94 8.94 4.39 14.13
CA LYS A 94 10.12 5.23 13.96
C LYS A 94 10.16 6.34 15.02
N ALA A 95 9.07 7.10 15.17
CA ALA A 95 8.98 8.17 16.17
C ALA A 95 9.16 7.64 17.61
N THR A 96 8.61 6.45 17.91
CA THR A 96 8.81 5.78 19.21
C THR A 96 10.28 5.44 19.45
N THR A 97 10.95 4.88 18.43
CA THR A 97 12.37 4.53 18.51
C THR A 97 13.23 5.77 18.75
N GLU A 98 13.00 6.84 17.99
CA GLU A 98 13.71 8.11 18.15
C GLU A 98 13.50 8.73 19.55
N THR A 99 12.28 8.62 20.10
CA THR A 99 11.97 9.08 21.46
C THR A 99 12.74 8.29 22.51
N VAL A 100 12.76 6.96 22.40
CA VAL A 100 13.50 6.09 23.32
C VAL A 100 15.00 6.37 23.28
N ASP A 101 15.56 6.59 22.09
CA ASP A 101 16.98 6.92 21.91
C ASP A 101 17.33 8.28 22.54
N ALA A 102 16.47 9.29 22.39
CA ALA A 102 16.62 10.59 23.03
C ALA A 102 16.58 10.47 24.56
N LEU A 103 15.62 9.73 25.12
CA LEU A 103 15.50 9.48 26.55
C LEU A 103 16.73 8.75 27.11
N ARG A 104 17.24 7.74 26.40
CA ARG A 104 18.46 7.01 26.78
C ARG A 104 19.68 7.92 26.83
N THR A 105 19.81 8.80 25.84
CA THR A 105 20.88 9.80 25.77
C THR A 105 20.80 10.78 26.94
N GLY A 106 19.60 11.31 27.22
CA GLY A 106 19.36 12.19 28.37
C GLY A 106 19.67 11.51 29.71
N ALA A 107 19.25 10.26 29.89
CA ALA A 107 19.55 9.49 31.11
C ALA A 107 21.06 9.26 31.31
N ALA A 108 21.79 8.98 30.22
CA ALA A 108 23.25 8.83 30.27
C ALA A 108 23.95 10.15 30.67
N ALA A 109 23.50 11.28 30.11
CA ALA A 109 24.01 12.61 30.48
C ALA A 109 23.75 12.92 31.96
N MET A 110 22.53 12.68 32.47
CA MET A 110 22.21 12.87 33.89
C MET A 110 23.10 12.03 34.82
N LYS A 111 23.35 10.76 34.44
CA LYS A 111 24.22 9.87 35.22
C LYS A 111 25.67 10.34 35.24
N ALA A 112 26.16 10.91 34.13
CA ALA A 112 27.50 11.49 34.07
C ALA A 112 27.62 12.72 34.99
N MET A 113 26.62 13.60 34.99
CA MET A 113 26.58 14.77 35.88
C MET A 113 26.61 14.37 37.36
N GLN A 114 25.82 13.36 37.76
CA GLN A 114 25.77 12.86 39.13
C GLN A 114 27.09 12.25 39.61
N LYS A 115 27.92 11.71 38.71
CA LYS A 115 29.25 11.16 39.06
C LYS A 115 30.34 12.21 39.15
N ALA A 116 30.14 13.37 38.53
CA ALA A 116 31.08 14.48 38.52
C ALA A 116 30.88 15.45 39.71
N THR A 117 29.88 15.18 40.56
CA THR A 117 29.60 15.87 41.83
C THR A 117 30.02 14.97 42.97
#